data_AF-A6E7S8-F1
#
_entry.id   AF-A6E7S8-F1
#
_cell.length_a   1.000
_cell.length_b   1.000
_cell.length_c   1.000
_cell.angle_alpha   90.00
_cell.angle_beta   90.00
_cell.angle_gamma   90.00
#
_symmetry.space_group_name_H-M   'P 1'
#
loop_
_entity.id
_entity.type
_entity.pdbx_description
1 polymer ?
#
loop_
_entity_poly.entity_id
_entity_poly.type
_entity_poly.pdbx_seq_one_letter_code
_entity_poly.pdbx_strand_id
1 'polypeptide(L)'
;MSNQENPLLAPIHGISLKDYAAIAMKLSTGVTEEEIFRALGIDSVIWDEVNTLWGKRMQEDVSYQLVTLYGQYFMEGATHPKLESMQAESTAEGNENLEKITNDRYFYEELCGARQAAYAYGIDGAQWIQDNYGINLGDFQAVAMKWMTQSDYNDMHQFIDYQQQKQKEYAEKFAAQQGGNVADDVSF
;
A
#
# COMPACT_ATOMS: atom_id res chain seq x y z
N MET A 1 14.97 37.75 16.30
CA MET A 1 14.17 37.12 15.23
C MET A 1 13.46 35.93 15.88
N SER A 2 12.15 36.03 16.10
CA SER A 2 11.39 34.90 16.66
C SER A 2 11.23 33.85 15.56
N ASN A 3 11.76 32.64 15.78
CA ASN A 3 11.38 31.46 15.02
C ASN A 3 9.87 31.27 15.23
N GLN A 4 9.04 31.74 14.29
CA GLN A 4 7.65 31.31 14.25
C GLN A 4 7.67 29.87 13.74
N GLU A 5 7.50 28.91 14.64
CA GLU A 5 7.19 27.53 14.24
C GLU A 5 5.98 27.59 13.29
N ASN A 6 6.09 26.93 12.13
CA ASN A 6 5.01 26.90 11.16
C ASN A 6 3.76 26.33 11.89
N PRO A 7 2.67 27.09 12.03
CA PRO A 7 1.52 26.67 12.82
C PRO A 7 0.86 25.41 12.24
N LEU A 8 1.08 25.11 10.96
CA LEU A 8 0.62 23.88 10.32
C LEU A 8 1.33 22.63 10.88
N LEU A 9 2.51 22.77 11.50
CA LEU A 9 3.28 21.68 12.11
C LEU A 9 2.91 21.40 13.57
N ALA A 10 2.07 22.23 14.20
CA ALA A 10 1.71 22.04 15.61
C ALA A 10 0.98 20.69 15.83
N PRO A 11 1.30 19.88 16.84
CA PRO A 11 0.60 18.62 17.09
C PRO A 11 -0.92 18.80 17.22
N ILE A 12 -1.70 17.85 16.71
CA ILE A 12 -3.17 17.80 16.86
C ILE A 12 -3.47 16.76 17.93
N HIS A 13 -4.12 17.16 19.04
CA HIS A 13 -4.38 16.29 20.19
C HIS A 13 -3.13 15.58 20.73
N GLY A 14 -1.96 16.23 20.61
CA GLY A 14 -0.67 15.66 21.01
C GLY A 14 -0.04 14.71 19.99
N ILE A 15 -0.71 14.43 18.87
CA ILE A 15 -0.17 13.62 17.78
C ILE A 15 0.64 14.52 16.83
N SER A 16 1.95 14.26 16.75
CA SER A 16 2.86 14.99 15.86
C SER A 16 2.66 14.57 14.39
N LEU A 17 3.15 15.38 13.44
CA LEU A 17 3.15 14.98 12.02
C LEU A 17 3.91 13.66 11.80
N LYS A 18 4.99 13.44 12.58
CA LYS A 18 5.81 12.24 12.50
C LYS A 18 5.04 11.01 12.93
N ASP A 19 4.32 11.08 14.05
CA ASP A 19 3.51 9.97 14.55
C ASP A 19 2.32 9.71 13.62
N TYR A 20 1.67 10.77 13.13
CA TYR A 20 0.61 10.65 12.12
C TYR A 20 1.08 9.94 10.85
N ALA A 21 2.24 10.33 10.30
CA ALA A 21 2.82 9.69 9.13
C ALA A 21 3.22 8.23 9.40
N ALA A 22 3.72 7.93 10.61
CA ALA A 22 4.05 6.56 11.01
C ALA A 22 2.79 5.67 11.13
N ILE A 23 1.69 6.20 11.67
CA ILE A 23 0.40 5.52 11.72
C ILE A 23 -0.12 5.27 10.30
N ALA A 24 -0.15 6.30 9.45
CA ALA A 24 -0.58 6.17 8.06
C ALA A 24 0.26 5.13 7.29
N MET A 25 1.58 5.11 7.51
CA MET A 25 2.45 4.08 6.94
C MET A 25 2.07 2.69 7.46
N LYS A 26 1.89 2.53 8.76
CA LYS A 26 1.57 1.21 9.35
C LYS A 26 0.19 0.70 8.92
N LEU A 27 -0.80 1.57 8.78
CA LEU A 27 -2.09 1.22 8.20
C LEU A 27 -1.96 0.67 6.77
N SER A 28 -1.02 1.21 5.99
CA SER A 28 -0.77 0.71 4.63
C SER A 28 -0.13 -0.69 4.58
N THR A 29 0.33 -1.23 5.72
CA THR A 29 0.82 -2.61 5.82
C THR A 29 -0.26 -3.61 6.23
N GLY A 30 -1.52 -3.18 6.40
CA GLY A 30 -2.64 -4.05 6.76
C GLY A 30 -2.76 -4.38 8.26
N VAL A 31 -1.97 -3.72 9.13
CA VAL A 31 -2.21 -3.78 10.58
C VAL A 31 -3.47 -2.97 10.90
N THR A 32 -4.30 -3.49 11.80
CA THR A 32 -5.60 -2.85 12.08
C THR A 32 -5.44 -1.55 12.86
N GLU A 33 -6.37 -0.62 12.67
CA GLU A 33 -6.45 0.62 13.45
C GLU A 33 -6.48 0.34 14.95
N GLU A 34 -7.27 -0.65 15.38
CA GLU A 34 -7.39 -1.00 16.79
C GLU A 34 -6.05 -1.41 17.42
N GLU A 35 -5.27 -2.23 16.72
CA GLU A 35 -3.96 -2.66 17.19
C GLU A 35 -3.00 -1.47 17.29
N ILE A 36 -2.95 -0.62 16.26
CA ILE A 36 -2.07 0.55 16.20
C ILE A 36 -2.43 1.52 17.32
N PHE A 37 -3.72 1.83 17.49
CA PHE A 37 -4.18 2.77 18.51
C PHE A 37 -3.92 2.24 19.91
N ARG A 38 -4.13 0.94 20.14
CA ARG A 38 -3.78 0.27 21.41
C ARG A 38 -2.28 0.37 21.71
N ALA A 39 -1.41 0.15 20.72
CA ALA A 39 0.05 0.24 20.88
C ALA A 39 0.51 1.67 21.20
N LEU A 40 -0.15 2.67 20.61
CA LEU A 40 0.18 4.08 20.78
C LEU A 40 -0.52 4.74 21.98
N GLY A 41 -1.60 4.15 22.49
CA GLY A 41 -2.45 4.75 23.51
C GLY A 41 -3.36 5.85 22.96
N ILE A 42 -3.81 5.71 21.72
CA ILE A 42 -4.67 6.65 21.00
C ILE A 42 -6.13 6.21 21.11
N ASP A 43 -7.04 7.16 21.24
CA ASP A 43 -8.49 6.92 21.17
C ASP A 43 -8.96 7.04 19.70
N SER A 44 -9.79 6.11 19.24
CA SER A 44 -10.27 6.10 17.84
C SER A 44 -11.05 7.36 17.47
N VAL A 45 -11.78 7.96 18.42
CA VAL A 45 -12.51 9.22 18.20
C VAL A 45 -11.54 10.38 17.96
N ILE A 46 -10.39 10.37 18.65
CA ILE A 46 -9.33 11.37 18.44
C ILE A 46 -8.66 11.16 17.08
N TRP A 47 -8.49 9.90 16.65
CA TRP A 47 -7.89 9.59 15.36
C TRP A 47 -8.68 10.15 14.17
N ASP A 48 -10.01 9.97 14.13
CA ASP A 48 -10.84 10.45 13.03
C ASP A 48 -10.70 11.97 12.82
N GLU A 49 -10.65 12.72 13.92
CA GLU A 49 -10.42 14.16 13.90
C GLU A 49 -9.00 14.50 13.44
N VAL A 50 -7.99 13.79 13.95
CA VAL A 50 -6.57 13.98 13.59
C VAL A 50 -6.34 13.72 12.10
N ASN A 51 -6.89 12.62 11.57
CA ASN A 51 -6.79 12.24 10.17
C ASN A 51 -7.41 13.31 9.25
N THR A 52 -8.58 13.83 9.64
CA THR A 52 -9.25 14.92 8.93
C THR A 52 -8.44 16.21 8.95
N LEU A 53 -7.95 16.61 10.13
CA LEU A 53 -7.25 17.87 10.31
C LEU A 53 -5.86 17.89 9.67
N TRP A 54 -5.09 16.79 9.74
CA TRP A 54 -3.82 16.69 9.01
C TRP A 54 -4.02 16.72 7.49
N GLY A 55 -5.02 16.00 6.98
CA GLY A 55 -5.40 16.06 5.57
C GLY A 55 -5.70 17.49 5.11
N LYS A 56 -6.50 18.22 5.90
CA LYS A 56 -6.81 19.63 5.64
C LYS A 56 -5.57 20.53 5.66
N ARG A 57 -4.69 20.38 6.66
CA ARG A 57 -3.45 21.18 6.73
C ARG A 57 -2.51 20.94 5.55
N MET A 58 -2.44 19.70 5.06
CA MET A 58 -1.67 19.37 3.85
C MET A 58 -2.26 20.04 2.61
N GLN A 59 -3.60 20.16 2.52
CA GLN A 59 -4.26 20.89 1.44
C GLN A 59 -4.04 22.41 1.53
N GLU A 60 -3.99 22.96 2.74
CA GLU A 60 -3.76 24.40 3.00
C GLU A 60 -2.28 24.81 2.87
N ASP A 61 -1.35 23.85 2.90
CA ASP A 61 0.08 24.11 2.80
C ASP A 61 0.53 24.46 1.38
N VAL A 62 0.46 25.74 1.05
CA VAL A 62 0.95 26.29 -0.22
C VAL A 62 2.48 26.28 -0.35
N SER A 63 3.21 26.04 0.75
CA SER A 63 4.68 26.02 0.76
C SER A 63 5.28 24.64 0.42
N TYR A 64 4.43 23.61 0.36
CA TYR A 64 4.80 22.20 0.21
C TYR A 64 5.72 21.64 1.32
N GLN A 65 6.00 22.42 2.36
CA GLN A 65 6.85 22.00 3.49
C GLN A 65 6.24 20.82 4.25
N LEU A 66 4.94 20.88 4.53
CA LEU A 66 4.21 19.89 5.29
C LEU A 66 4.09 18.58 4.52
N VAL A 67 3.75 18.65 3.23
CA VAL A 67 3.65 17.46 2.36
C VAL A 67 5.02 16.80 2.18
N THR A 68 6.09 17.60 2.05
CA THR A 68 7.46 17.06 1.95
C THR A 68 7.88 16.35 3.24
N LEU A 69 7.66 16.97 4.40
CA LEU A 69 7.97 16.36 5.69
C LEU A 69 7.11 15.12 5.96
N TYR A 70 5.82 15.15 5.61
CA TYR A 70 4.95 13.99 5.70
C TYR A 70 5.51 12.82 4.89
N GLY A 71 5.90 13.04 3.63
CA GLY A 71 6.48 11.98 2.80
C GLY A 71 7.76 11.40 3.38
N GLN A 72 8.65 12.23 3.93
CA GLN A 72 9.84 11.77 4.64
C GLN A 72 9.48 10.91 5.86
N TYR A 73 8.60 11.40 6.73
CA TYR A 73 8.21 10.69 7.94
C TYR A 73 7.40 9.42 7.64
N PHE A 74 6.65 9.39 6.55
CA PHE A 74 5.94 8.19 6.10
C PHE A 74 6.95 7.08 5.78
N MET A 75 8.04 7.41 5.06
CA MET A 75 9.11 6.44 4.78
C MET A 75 9.86 6.00 6.05
N GLU A 76 10.11 6.93 6.98
CA GLU A 76 10.73 6.62 8.28
C GLU A 76 9.81 5.82 9.23
N GLY A 77 8.48 5.88 9.01
CA GLY A 77 7.44 5.27 9.84
C GLY A 77 7.61 3.78 10.07
N ALA A 78 8.25 3.08 9.13
CA ALA A 78 8.61 1.67 9.23
C ALA A 78 9.47 1.34 10.48
N THR A 79 10.22 2.33 10.98
CA THR A 79 11.14 2.21 12.13
C THR A 79 10.61 2.87 13.40
N HIS A 80 9.33 3.19 13.46
CA HIS A 80 8.73 3.77 14.65
C HIS A 80 8.77 2.74 15.82
N PRO A 81 9.38 3.03 16.98
CA PRO A 81 9.68 2.01 18.00
C PRO A 81 8.49 1.21 18.54
N LYS A 82 7.29 1.79 18.52
CA LYS A 82 6.05 1.12 18.95
C LYS A 82 5.33 0.36 17.84
N LEU A 83 5.70 0.61 16.59
CA LEU A 83 5.01 0.09 15.41
C LEU A 83 5.90 -0.85 14.58
N GLU A 84 7.23 -0.73 14.66
CA GLU A 84 8.19 -1.44 13.81
C GLU A 84 7.98 -2.96 13.81
N SER A 85 7.68 -3.54 14.98
CA SER A 85 7.47 -4.97 15.15
C SER A 85 6.07 -5.45 14.82
N MET A 86 5.12 -4.53 14.58
CA MET A 86 3.75 -4.86 14.24
C MET A 86 3.68 -5.35 12.79
N GLN A 87 3.07 -6.51 12.62
CA GLN A 87 2.79 -7.14 11.33
C GLN A 87 1.29 -7.40 11.27
N ALA A 88 0.72 -7.36 10.07
CA ALA A 88 -0.67 -7.74 9.89
C ALA A 88 -0.85 -9.19 10.35
N GLU A 89 -2.02 -9.53 10.90
CA GLU A 89 -2.34 -10.93 11.14
C GLU A 89 -2.36 -11.67 9.80
N SER A 90 -1.45 -12.64 9.66
CA SER A 90 -1.41 -13.51 8.48
C SER A 90 -2.18 -14.80 8.76
N THR A 91 -3.03 -15.19 7.83
CA THR A 91 -3.65 -16.51 7.85
C THR A 91 -2.63 -17.58 7.44
N ALA A 92 -2.90 -18.85 7.77
CA ALA A 92 -2.05 -19.96 7.30
C ALA A 92 -1.91 -19.97 5.77
N GLU A 93 -3.04 -19.76 5.06
CA GLU A 93 -3.07 -19.63 3.60
C GLU A 93 -2.29 -18.39 3.11
N GLY A 94 -2.42 -17.25 3.79
CA GLY A 94 -1.65 -16.04 3.48
C GLY A 94 -0.14 -16.25 3.60
N ASN A 95 0.30 -16.98 4.63
CA ASN A 95 1.71 -17.35 4.81
C ASN A 95 2.21 -18.29 3.71
N GLU A 96 1.40 -19.30 3.34
CA GLU A 96 1.74 -20.22 2.23
C GLU A 96 1.85 -19.46 0.89
N ASN A 97 0.92 -18.54 0.62
CA ASN A 97 0.95 -17.72 -0.59
C ASN A 97 2.14 -16.74 -0.58
N LEU A 98 2.49 -16.16 0.58
CA LEU A 98 3.66 -15.30 0.74
C LEU A 98 4.95 -16.08 0.48
N GLU A 99 5.08 -17.29 1.03
CA GLU A 99 6.22 -18.17 0.76
C GLU A 99 6.30 -18.49 -0.74
N LYS A 100 5.15 -18.72 -1.38
CA LYS A 100 5.08 -19.01 -2.81
C LYS A 100 5.54 -17.83 -3.66
N ILE A 101 5.06 -16.61 -3.45
CA ILE A 101 5.55 -15.45 -4.23
C ILE A 101 7.02 -15.13 -3.95
N THR A 102 7.51 -15.52 -2.78
CA THR A 102 8.92 -15.35 -2.41
C THR A 102 9.83 -16.29 -3.19
N ASN A 103 9.39 -17.51 -3.49
CA ASN A 103 10.24 -18.57 -4.03
C ASN A 103 9.90 -18.98 -5.48
N ASP A 104 8.70 -18.63 -5.96
CA ASP A 104 8.23 -18.89 -7.32
C ASP A 104 8.04 -17.58 -8.07
N ARG A 105 8.98 -17.28 -8.99
CA ARG A 105 8.95 -16.04 -9.78
C ARG A 105 7.72 -15.98 -10.69
N TYR A 106 7.26 -17.10 -11.24
CA TYR A 106 6.06 -17.09 -12.09
C TYR A 106 4.82 -16.74 -11.29
N PHE A 107 4.68 -17.30 -10.08
CA PHE A 107 3.54 -16.96 -9.24
C PHE A 107 3.56 -15.48 -8.81
N TYR A 108 4.73 -14.94 -8.49
CA TYR A 108 4.88 -13.50 -8.24
C TYR A 108 4.45 -12.65 -9.45
N GLU A 109 4.92 -12.99 -10.66
CA GLU A 109 4.56 -12.24 -11.87
C GLU A 109 3.09 -12.38 -12.27
N GLU A 110 2.48 -13.53 -11.98
CA GLU A 110 1.04 -13.71 -12.12
C GLU A 110 0.28 -12.72 -11.24
N LEU A 111 0.64 -12.60 -9.97
CA LEU A 111 0.00 -11.64 -9.07
C LEU A 111 0.29 -10.18 -9.46
N CYS A 112 1.47 -9.87 -10.00
CA CYS A 112 1.75 -8.56 -10.59
C CYS A 112 0.82 -8.24 -11.77
N GLY A 113 0.58 -9.20 -12.66
CA GLY A 113 -0.37 -9.07 -13.77
C GLY A 113 -1.80 -8.90 -13.28
N ALA A 114 -2.23 -9.72 -12.32
CA ALA A 114 -3.56 -9.63 -11.71
C ALA A 114 -3.80 -8.26 -11.05
N ARG A 115 -2.82 -7.77 -10.27
CA ARG A 115 -2.89 -6.46 -9.61
C ARG A 115 -3.01 -5.32 -10.62
N GLN A 116 -2.24 -5.34 -11.70
CA GLN A 116 -2.33 -4.34 -12.77
C GLN A 116 -3.68 -4.38 -13.50
N ALA A 117 -4.22 -5.57 -13.75
CA ALA A 117 -5.53 -5.74 -14.35
C ALA A 117 -6.64 -5.20 -13.43
N ALA A 118 -6.55 -5.44 -12.11
CA ALA A 118 -7.51 -4.93 -11.14
C ALA A 118 -7.58 -3.40 -11.17
N TYR A 119 -6.43 -2.72 -11.14
CA TYR A 119 -6.38 -1.26 -11.24
C TYR A 119 -6.99 -0.72 -12.54
N ALA A 120 -6.80 -1.41 -13.67
CA ALA A 120 -7.39 -1.02 -14.95
C ALA A 120 -8.93 -1.09 -14.96
N TYR A 121 -9.53 -1.87 -14.06
CA TYR A 121 -10.98 -2.02 -13.90
C TYR A 121 -11.53 -1.26 -12.67
N GLY A 122 -10.75 -0.33 -12.11
CA GLY A 122 -11.14 0.48 -10.96
C GLY A 122 -11.21 -0.28 -9.63
N ILE A 123 -10.62 -1.48 -9.58
CA ILE A 123 -10.49 -2.28 -8.36
C ILE A 123 -9.15 -1.92 -7.71
N ASP A 124 -9.12 -1.75 -6.39
CA ASP A 124 -7.85 -1.63 -5.67
C ASP A 124 -7.12 -2.98 -5.73
N GLY A 125 -6.12 -3.07 -6.60
CA GLY A 125 -5.36 -4.30 -6.80
C GLY A 125 -4.59 -4.75 -5.55
N ALA A 126 -4.17 -3.84 -4.68
CA ALA A 126 -3.48 -4.22 -3.44
C ALA A 126 -4.47 -4.88 -2.48
N GLN A 127 -5.64 -4.26 -2.30
CA GLN A 127 -6.72 -4.84 -1.51
C GLN A 127 -7.20 -6.17 -2.10
N TRP A 128 -7.33 -6.27 -3.43
CA TRP A 128 -7.73 -7.51 -4.08
C TRP A 128 -6.74 -8.66 -3.83
N ILE A 129 -5.43 -8.40 -3.87
CA ILE A 129 -4.41 -9.40 -3.53
C ILE A 129 -4.52 -9.80 -2.05
N GLN A 130 -4.73 -8.85 -1.15
CA GLN A 130 -4.93 -9.13 0.26
C GLN A 130 -6.16 -10.01 0.49
N ASP A 131 -7.30 -9.69 -0.13
CA ASP A 131 -8.56 -10.40 0.04
C ASP A 131 -8.53 -11.82 -0.54
N ASN A 132 -7.81 -12.03 -1.66
CA ASN A 132 -7.81 -13.31 -2.39
C ASN A 132 -6.62 -14.21 -2.05
N TYR A 133 -5.51 -13.64 -1.56
CA TYR A 133 -4.28 -14.38 -1.29
C TYR A 133 -3.74 -14.19 0.12
N GLY A 134 -4.33 -13.30 0.94
CA GLY A 134 -3.85 -13.03 2.29
C GLY A 134 -2.49 -12.34 2.34
N ILE A 135 -2.03 -11.76 1.22
CA ILE A 135 -0.74 -11.06 1.14
C ILE A 135 -1.00 -9.56 1.23
N ASN A 136 -0.53 -8.91 2.29
CA ASN A 136 -0.63 -7.46 2.41
C ASN A 136 0.37 -6.74 1.48
N LEU A 137 0.13 -5.45 1.26
CA LEU A 137 0.95 -4.63 0.37
C LEU A 137 2.42 -4.57 0.81
N GLY A 138 2.70 -4.50 2.12
CA GLY A 138 4.06 -4.41 2.65
C GLY A 138 4.90 -5.64 2.28
N ASP A 139 4.35 -6.84 2.52
CA ASP A 139 5.00 -8.11 2.18
C ASP A 139 5.19 -8.24 0.66
N PHE A 140 4.19 -7.83 -0.12
CA PHE A 140 4.30 -7.82 -1.58
C PHE A 140 5.45 -6.92 -2.06
N GLN A 141 5.62 -5.73 -1.47
CA GLN A 141 6.71 -4.81 -1.81
C GLN A 141 8.09 -5.36 -1.38
N ALA A 142 8.17 -6.04 -0.24
CA ALA A 142 9.40 -6.70 0.21
C ALA A 142 9.85 -7.78 -0.80
N VAL A 143 8.90 -8.59 -1.29
CA VAL A 143 9.16 -9.59 -2.34
C VAL A 143 9.53 -8.94 -3.67
N ALA A 144 8.88 -7.83 -4.05
CA ALA A 144 9.24 -7.07 -5.24
C ALA A 144 10.69 -6.56 -5.21
N MET A 145 11.14 -6.04 -4.06
CA MET A 145 12.54 -5.62 -3.88
C MET A 145 13.51 -6.79 -4.00
N LYS A 146 13.21 -7.95 -3.38
CA LYS A 146 14.01 -9.17 -3.53
C LYS A 146 14.21 -9.51 -5.01
N TRP A 147 13.11 -9.61 -5.75
CA TRP A 147 13.13 -9.94 -7.17
C TRP A 147 13.86 -8.90 -8.02
N MET A 148 13.70 -7.62 -7.74
CA MET A 148 14.44 -6.55 -8.41
C MET A 148 15.96 -6.70 -8.23
N THR A 149 16.42 -7.05 -7.03
CA THR A 149 17.86 -7.23 -6.75
C THR A 149 18.47 -8.51 -7.30
N GLN A 150 17.65 -9.50 -7.65
CA GLN A 150 18.10 -10.83 -8.09
C GLN A 150 17.96 -11.07 -9.60
N SER A 151 17.31 -10.17 -10.34
CA SER A 151 17.03 -10.37 -11.77
C SER A 151 18.20 -9.92 -12.66
N ASP A 152 18.59 -10.77 -13.63
CA ASP A 152 19.46 -10.37 -14.75
C ASP A 152 18.60 -9.85 -15.93
N TYR A 153 19.21 -9.11 -16.85
CA TYR A 153 18.56 -8.43 -17.97
C TYR A 153 17.78 -9.39 -18.90
N ASN A 154 18.31 -10.59 -19.15
CA ASN A 154 17.64 -11.57 -20.03
C ASN A 154 16.40 -12.21 -19.37
N ASP A 155 16.42 -12.40 -18.05
CA ASP A 155 15.28 -12.92 -17.30
C ASP A 155 14.11 -11.92 -17.29
N MET A 156 14.42 -10.61 -17.30
CA MET A 156 13.40 -9.57 -17.28
C MET A 156 12.45 -9.64 -18.48
N HIS A 157 12.94 -9.91 -19.69
CA HIS A 157 12.08 -9.95 -20.88
C HIS A 157 11.02 -11.05 -20.81
N GLN A 158 11.42 -12.26 -20.42
CA GLN A 158 10.51 -13.39 -20.28
C GLN A 158 9.43 -13.13 -19.23
N PHE A 159 9.82 -12.56 -18.09
CA PHE A 159 8.87 -12.29 -17.01
C PHE A 159 7.95 -11.10 -17.32
N ILE A 160 8.42 -10.11 -18.09
CA ILE A 160 7.56 -9.05 -18.62
C ILE A 160 6.48 -9.62 -19.55
N ASP A 161 6.86 -10.49 -20.49
CA ASP A 161 5.91 -11.11 -21.42
C ASP A 161 4.87 -11.96 -20.68
N TYR A 162 5.32 -12.75 -19.70
CA TYR A 162 4.45 -13.56 -18.86
C TYR A 162 3.50 -12.70 -18.00
N GLN A 163 4.01 -11.63 -17.39
CA GLN A 163 3.20 -10.69 -16.61
C GLN A 163 2.11 -10.04 -17.48
N GLN A 164 2.43 -9.63 -18.71
CA GLN A 164 1.45 -9.08 -19.66
C GLN A 164 0.40 -10.12 -20.07
N GLN A 165 0.80 -11.37 -20.29
CA GLN A 165 -0.14 -12.46 -20.56
C GLN A 165 -1.13 -12.62 -19.40
N LYS A 166 -0.62 -12.65 -18.16
CA LYS A 166 -1.46 -12.78 -16.97
C LYS A 166 -2.34 -11.56 -16.74
N GLN A 167 -1.86 -10.35 -17.01
CA GLN A 167 -2.68 -9.15 -16.97
C GLN A 167 -3.89 -9.26 -17.90
N LYS A 168 -3.73 -9.77 -19.14
CA LYS A 168 -4.84 -10.00 -20.07
C LYS A 168 -5.82 -11.04 -19.54
N GLU A 169 -5.32 -12.17 -19.03
CA GLU A 169 -6.16 -13.23 -18.46
C GLU A 169 -7.01 -12.71 -17.29
N TYR A 170 -6.43 -11.93 -16.38
CA TYR A 170 -7.17 -11.34 -15.26
C TYR A 170 -8.10 -10.21 -15.70
N ALA A 171 -7.74 -9.42 -16.70
CA ALA A 171 -8.63 -8.42 -17.28
C ALA A 171 -9.91 -9.06 -17.84
N GLU A 172 -9.81 -10.21 -18.53
CA GLU A 172 -10.97 -10.98 -19.00
C GLU A 172 -11.83 -11.48 -17.83
N LYS A 173 -11.20 -11.97 -16.75
CA LYS A 173 -11.91 -12.39 -15.53
C LYS A 173 -12.67 -11.23 -14.89
N PHE A 174 -12.04 -10.07 -14.73
CA PHE A 174 -12.68 -8.90 -14.13
C PHE A 174 -13.80 -8.33 -15.02
N ALA A 175 -13.60 -8.30 -16.34
CA ALA A 175 -14.64 -7.92 -17.30
C ALA A 175 -15.89 -8.83 -17.19
N ALA A 176 -15.68 -10.15 -17.09
CA ALA A 176 -16.77 -11.10 -16.91
C ALA A 176 -17.51 -10.90 -15.58
N GLN A 177 -16.78 -10.61 -14.50
CA GLN A 177 -17.36 -10.36 -13.17
C GLN A 177 -18.15 -9.05 -13.08
N GLN A 178 -17.76 -8.01 -13.84
CA GLN A 178 -18.49 -6.74 -13.92
C GLN A 178 -19.69 -6.77 -14.89
N GLY A 179 -20.12 -7.96 -15.34
CA GLY A 179 -21.31 -8.13 -16.16
C GLY A 179 -21.06 -8.32 -17.65
N GLY A 180 -19.81 -8.56 -18.07
CA GLY A 180 -19.45 -9.13 -19.36
C GLY A 180 -20.20 -8.55 -20.56
N ASN A 181 -19.92 -7.29 -20.93
CA ASN A 181 -20.11 -6.73 -22.28
C ASN A 181 -19.76 -5.24 -22.29
N VAL A 182 -18.54 -4.88 -22.70
CA VAL A 182 -18.25 -3.51 -23.18
C VAL A 182 -17.40 -3.49 -24.46
N ALA A 183 -17.01 -4.62 -25.04
CA ALA A 183 -16.16 -4.59 -26.24
C ALA A 183 -16.44 -5.73 -27.22
N ASP A 184 -17.67 -5.80 -27.73
CA ASP A 184 -17.95 -6.43 -29.05
C ASP A 184 -18.34 -5.37 -30.11
N ASP A 185 -18.18 -4.08 -29.83
CA ASP A 185 -18.52 -2.99 -30.76
C ASP A 185 -17.50 -1.85 -30.72
N VAL A 186 -16.32 -2.03 -31.31
CA VAL A 186 -15.68 -0.95 -32.07
C VAL A 186 -14.93 -1.54 -33.26
N SER A 187 -15.58 -1.51 -34.42
CA SER A 187 -14.91 -1.56 -35.71
C SER A 187 -14.62 -0.12 -36.16
N PHE A 188 -13.37 0.19 -36.46
CA PHE A 188 -12.95 1.34 -37.27
C PHE A 188 -11.92 0.88 -38.31
#